data_AF-A0AAY4BM29-F1
#
_entry.id   AF-A0AAY4BM29-F1
#
_cell.length_a   1.000
_cell.length_b   1.000
_cell.length_c   1.000
_cell.angle_alpha   90.00
_cell.angle_beta   90.00
_cell.angle_gamma   90.00
#
_symmetry.space_group_name_H-M   'P 1'
#
loop_
_entity.id
_entity.type
_entity.pdbx_description
1 polymer ?
#
loop_
_entity_poly.entity_id
_entity_poly.type
_entity_poly.pdbx_seq_one_letter_code
_entity_poly.pdbx_strand_id
1 'polypeptide(L)'
;MAAPMELRCWGGDWDLPSVDPECLIVLAYAKFAGADLTVKPIDWTWKTITATVPELRSDGSTVTEPTKILNFMRKQRFNADYELSAKQGADTMAYIALLEEKLRPALLHTFWVDAENYADLTRPWFASRSPFPLNFFVPSCLASAGLSRLLLTKAESPLCGVKEVEGKIYSDAKECLNLLSHRLGSSHYFFGSMPTSLDAFVFGYVAPLHKAPFPSSRLQQHLKQLANLCHFCNTVLKTFFEEGSPPPAQETVDANLQKLTQLVNKESILIEKMDDNLRSSPQHRPHRKNHKVSAGSSERNSTPA
;
A
#
# COMPACT_ATOMS: atom_id res chain seq x y z
N MET A 1 6.22 14.36 -15.42
CA MET A 1 6.06 14.36 -13.95
C MET A 1 4.76 13.65 -13.67
N ALA A 2 4.74 12.68 -12.75
CA ALA A 2 3.47 12.08 -12.31
C ALA A 2 2.63 13.19 -11.67
N ALA A 3 1.32 13.17 -11.91
CA ALA A 3 0.45 14.19 -11.35
C ALA A 3 0.38 14.06 -9.83
N PRO A 4 0.21 15.18 -9.10
CA PRO A 4 0.08 15.14 -7.66
C PRO A 4 -1.17 14.33 -7.28
N MET A 5 -0.98 13.33 -6.43
CA MET A 5 -2.06 12.54 -5.86
C MET A 5 -2.55 13.23 -4.59
N GLU A 6 -3.84 13.55 -4.55
CA GLU A 6 -4.48 14.16 -3.39
C GLU A 6 -5.44 13.16 -2.74
N LEU A 7 -5.22 12.86 -1.45
CA LEU A 7 -6.12 12.02 -0.68
C LEU A 7 -6.95 12.86 0.27
N ARG A 8 -8.27 12.76 0.16
CA ARG A 8 -9.20 13.25 1.17
C ARG A 8 -9.48 12.15 2.17
N CYS A 9 -9.20 12.40 3.44
CA CYS A 9 -9.40 11.42 4.51
C CYS A 9 -9.94 12.07 5.78
N TRP A 10 -10.49 11.23 6.68
CA TRP A 10 -10.81 11.65 8.04
C TRP A 10 -9.55 12.08 8.78
N GLY A 11 -9.72 13.00 9.74
CA GLY A 11 -8.62 13.48 10.57
C GLY A 11 -8.08 12.39 11.51
N GLY A 12 -6.84 12.60 11.96
CA GLY A 12 -6.18 11.75 12.95
C GLY A 12 -6.53 12.09 14.40
N ASP A 13 -6.46 11.08 15.26
CA ASP A 13 -6.53 11.17 16.71
C ASP A 13 -5.99 9.87 17.33
N TRP A 14 -5.81 9.81 18.64
CA TRP A 14 -5.35 8.61 19.36
C TRP A 14 -4.01 8.04 18.84
N ASP A 15 -3.07 8.93 18.50
CA ASP A 15 -1.79 8.59 17.85
C ASP A 15 -1.93 7.92 16.48
N LEU A 16 -3.09 8.05 15.82
CA LEU A 16 -3.33 7.58 14.46
C LEU A 16 -3.40 8.74 13.48
N PRO A 17 -2.91 8.57 12.24
CA PRO A 17 -3.02 9.60 11.21
C PRO A 17 -4.46 9.78 10.69
N SER A 18 -5.33 8.79 10.91
CA SER A 18 -6.79 8.85 10.69
C SER A 18 -7.49 7.90 11.66
N VAL A 19 -8.68 8.26 12.13
CA VAL A 19 -9.51 7.34 12.95
C VAL A 19 -10.28 6.32 12.11
N ASP A 20 -10.51 6.62 10.84
CA ASP A 20 -11.27 5.77 9.93
C ASP A 20 -10.39 4.63 9.37
N PRO A 21 -10.85 3.35 9.45
CA PRO A 21 -10.09 2.22 8.97
C PRO A 21 -9.73 2.30 7.49
N GLU A 22 -10.66 2.69 6.61
CA GLU A 22 -10.43 2.70 5.16
C GLU A 22 -9.39 3.75 4.77
N CYS A 23 -9.44 4.92 5.41
CA CYS A 23 -8.42 5.97 5.27
C CYS A 23 -7.03 5.49 5.70
N LEU A 24 -6.93 4.78 6.83
CA LEU A 24 -5.66 4.24 7.32
C LEU A 24 -5.05 3.23 6.36
N ILE A 25 -5.86 2.37 5.73
CA ILE A 25 -5.39 1.40 4.74
C ILE A 25 -4.69 2.12 3.60
N VAL A 26 -5.31 3.17 3.06
CA VAL A 26 -4.75 3.94 1.93
C VAL A 26 -3.50 4.71 2.36
N LEU A 27 -3.51 5.37 3.53
CA LEU A 27 -2.36 6.09 4.05
C LEU A 27 -1.15 5.17 4.29
N ALA A 28 -1.38 4.02 4.91
CA ALA A 28 -0.32 3.03 5.14
C ALA A 28 0.21 2.47 3.83
N TYR A 29 -0.67 2.09 2.89
CA TYR A 29 -0.24 1.60 1.59
C TYR A 29 0.59 2.63 0.81
N ALA A 30 0.19 3.91 0.85
CA ALA A 30 0.95 4.97 0.21
C ALA A 30 2.37 5.09 0.78
N LYS A 31 2.52 5.02 2.10
CA LYS A 31 3.84 5.02 2.75
C LYS A 31 4.66 3.77 2.41
N PHE A 32 4.04 2.60 2.36
CA PHE A 32 4.71 1.35 2.00
C PHE A 32 5.20 1.34 0.56
N ALA A 33 4.42 1.91 -0.36
CA ALA A 33 4.77 2.01 -1.77
C ALA A 33 5.71 3.20 -2.09
N GLY A 34 6.09 4.02 -1.09
CA GLY A 34 6.89 5.22 -1.29
C GLY A 34 6.19 6.31 -2.11
N ALA A 35 4.86 6.33 -2.10
CA ALA A 35 4.07 7.31 -2.83
C ALA A 35 3.99 8.63 -2.08
N ASP A 36 4.34 9.73 -2.76
CA ASP A 36 4.12 11.07 -2.23
C ASP A 36 2.63 11.45 -2.39
N LEU A 37 1.95 11.57 -1.26
CA LEU A 37 0.51 11.75 -1.19
C LEU A 37 0.20 13.01 -0.39
N THR A 38 -0.44 13.98 -1.05
CA THR A 38 -0.89 15.18 -0.37
C THR A 38 -2.21 14.88 0.35
N VAL A 39 -2.15 14.77 1.66
CA VAL A 39 -3.33 14.54 2.50
C VAL A 39 -4.08 15.86 2.68
N LYS A 40 -5.35 15.88 2.27
CA LYS A 40 -6.26 17.00 2.48
C LYS A 40 -7.37 16.60 3.44
N PRO A 41 -7.80 17.50 4.33
CA PRO A 41 -8.98 17.24 5.14
C PRO A 41 -10.23 17.08 4.26
N ILE A 42 -11.27 16.51 4.84
CA ILE A 42 -12.57 16.39 4.19
C ILE A 42 -13.10 17.77 3.81
N ASP A 43 -13.68 17.81 2.62
CA ASP A 43 -14.40 18.98 2.12
C ASP A 43 -15.77 19.05 2.79
N TRP A 44 -15.93 19.98 3.73
CA TRP A 44 -17.15 20.13 4.53
C TRP A 44 -18.29 20.74 3.73
N THR A 45 -18.94 19.89 2.94
CA THR A 45 -20.13 20.23 2.15
C THR A 45 -21.26 19.28 2.47
N TRP A 46 -22.48 19.57 2.01
CA TRP A 46 -23.59 18.63 2.14
C TRP A 46 -23.32 17.29 1.43
N LYS A 47 -22.36 17.24 0.49
CA LYS A 47 -21.92 15.99 -0.14
C LYS A 47 -21.28 15.04 0.86
N THR A 48 -20.67 15.52 1.95
CA THR A 48 -20.03 14.68 2.97
C THR A 48 -20.99 13.67 3.59
N ILE A 49 -22.29 13.99 3.63
CA ILE A 49 -23.33 13.08 4.15
C ILE A 49 -23.49 11.84 3.26
N THR A 50 -23.24 11.97 1.96
CA THR A 50 -23.41 10.93 0.95
C THR A 50 -22.09 10.39 0.40
N ALA A 51 -20.98 11.09 0.61
CA ALA A 51 -19.69 10.76 0.04
C ALA A 51 -19.02 9.63 0.83
N THR A 52 -18.41 8.71 0.09
CA THR A 52 -17.53 7.70 0.67
C THR A 52 -16.12 8.26 0.76
N VAL A 53 -15.54 8.20 1.96
CA VAL A 53 -14.16 8.59 2.26
C VAL A 53 -13.43 7.30 2.67
N PRO A 54 -12.17 7.06 2.23
CA PRO A 54 -11.23 7.95 1.53
C PRO A 54 -11.61 8.29 0.10
N GLU A 55 -11.17 9.45 -0.41
CA GLU A 55 -11.33 9.84 -1.82
C GLU A 55 -9.97 10.26 -2.40
N LEU A 56 -9.45 9.50 -3.36
CA LEU A 56 -8.23 9.81 -4.09
C LEU A 56 -8.57 10.61 -5.36
N ARG A 57 -7.92 11.76 -5.55
CA ARG A 57 -8.03 12.61 -6.74
C ARG A 57 -6.68 12.70 -7.43
N SER A 58 -6.65 12.37 -8.72
CA SER A 58 -5.45 12.42 -9.58
C SER A 58 -5.87 12.58 -11.03
N ASP A 59 -5.29 13.53 -11.76
CA ASP A 59 -5.55 13.75 -13.21
C ASP A 59 -7.03 13.80 -13.61
N GLY A 60 -7.87 14.46 -12.80
CA GLY A 60 -9.31 14.55 -13.03
C GLY A 60 -10.11 13.27 -12.73
N SER A 61 -9.43 12.17 -12.38
CA SER A 61 -10.06 10.94 -11.90
C SER A 61 -10.28 10.99 -10.39
N THR A 62 -11.41 10.44 -9.94
CA THR A 62 -11.78 10.34 -8.51
C THR A 62 -12.11 8.89 -8.18
N VAL A 63 -11.48 8.34 -7.14
CA VAL A 63 -11.61 6.94 -6.73
C VAL A 63 -11.79 6.86 -5.22
N THR A 64 -12.78 6.12 -4.71
CA THR A 64 -13.18 6.16 -3.29
C THR A 64 -12.95 4.86 -2.51
N GLU A 65 -13.06 3.69 -3.12
CA GLU A 65 -12.88 2.44 -2.38
C GLU A 65 -11.39 2.11 -2.19
N PRO A 66 -10.92 1.68 -1.00
CA PRO A 66 -9.51 1.36 -0.76
C PRO A 66 -8.92 0.40 -1.80
N THR A 67 -9.61 -0.70 -2.11
CA THR A 67 -9.14 -1.67 -3.12
C THR A 67 -9.00 -1.04 -4.51
N LYS A 68 -9.93 -0.16 -4.89
CA LYS A 68 -9.88 0.58 -6.17
C LYS A 68 -8.76 1.63 -6.17
N ILE A 69 -8.56 2.32 -5.04
CA ILE A 69 -7.48 3.30 -4.85
C ILE A 69 -6.13 2.61 -4.95
N LEU A 70 -5.92 1.49 -4.23
CA LEU A 70 -4.70 0.69 -4.31
C LEU A 70 -4.46 0.20 -5.74
N ASN A 71 -5.48 -0.29 -6.43
CA ASN A 71 -5.38 -0.68 -7.86
C ASN A 71 -4.98 0.52 -8.75
N PHE A 72 -5.51 1.72 -8.47
CA PHE A 72 -5.14 2.95 -9.18
C PHE A 72 -3.68 3.32 -8.94
N MET A 73 -3.21 3.28 -7.69
CA MET A 73 -1.81 3.54 -7.33
C MET A 73 -0.86 2.54 -8.00
N ARG A 74 -1.23 1.26 -8.06
CA ARG A 74 -0.45 0.23 -8.78
C ARG A 74 -0.30 0.55 -10.26
N LYS A 75 -1.34 1.09 -10.92
CA LYS A 75 -1.26 1.54 -12.33
C LYS A 75 -0.31 2.73 -12.49
N GLN A 76 -0.19 3.58 -11.47
CA GLN A 76 0.74 4.71 -11.41
C GLN A 76 2.16 4.32 -10.96
N ARG A 77 2.51 3.02 -10.97
CA ARG A 77 3.82 2.47 -10.54
C ARG A 77 4.12 2.54 -9.04
N PHE A 78 3.11 2.83 -8.21
CA PHE A 78 3.22 2.71 -6.76
C PHE A 78 2.64 1.38 -6.31
N ASN A 79 3.50 0.38 -6.14
CA ASN A 79 3.08 -0.96 -5.73
C ASN A 79 3.95 -1.48 -4.58
N ALA A 80 3.35 -1.78 -3.44
CA ALA A 80 4.03 -2.42 -2.32
C ALA A 80 4.19 -3.95 -2.49
N ASP A 81 3.51 -4.54 -3.47
CA ASP A 81 3.40 -6.00 -3.65
C ASP A 81 4.39 -6.55 -4.70
N TYR A 82 5.44 -5.81 -5.09
CA TYR A 82 6.36 -6.21 -6.17
C TYR A 82 7.09 -7.53 -5.91
N GLU A 83 7.42 -7.82 -4.65
CA GLU A 83 8.17 -9.01 -4.25
C GLU A 83 7.26 -10.22 -3.95
N LEU A 84 5.93 -10.07 -4.08
CA LEU A 84 5.01 -11.17 -3.76
C LEU A 84 5.01 -12.24 -4.86
N SER A 85 5.20 -13.49 -4.43
CA SER A 85 4.93 -14.66 -5.26
C SER A 85 3.42 -14.78 -5.56
N ALA A 86 3.06 -15.49 -6.64
CA ALA A 86 1.67 -15.74 -6.99
C ALA A 86 0.86 -16.39 -5.85
N LYS A 87 1.50 -17.27 -5.07
CA LYS A 87 0.89 -17.87 -3.88
C LYS A 87 0.60 -16.82 -2.80
N GLN A 88 1.58 -15.97 -2.48
CA GLN A 88 1.38 -14.90 -1.49
C GLN A 88 0.36 -13.85 -1.96
N GLY A 89 0.27 -13.59 -3.27
CA GLY A 89 -0.79 -12.76 -3.85
C GLY A 89 -2.18 -13.36 -3.65
N ALA A 90 -2.34 -14.68 -3.85
CA ALA A 90 -3.59 -15.38 -3.55
C ALA A 90 -3.91 -15.37 -2.05
N ASP A 91 -2.91 -15.61 -1.20
CA ASP A 91 -3.04 -15.55 0.26
C ASP A 91 -3.47 -14.13 0.70
N THR A 92 -2.90 -13.08 0.10
CA THR A 92 -3.26 -11.68 0.36
C THR A 92 -4.75 -11.44 0.13
N MET A 93 -5.27 -11.86 -1.04
CA MET A 93 -6.70 -11.71 -1.34
C MET A 93 -7.57 -12.50 -0.35
N ALA A 94 -7.16 -13.71 0.04
CA ALA A 94 -7.89 -14.53 1.00
C ALA A 94 -7.94 -13.87 2.39
N TYR A 95 -6.83 -13.32 2.88
CA TYR A 95 -6.80 -12.62 4.16
C TYR A 95 -7.56 -11.29 4.13
N ILE A 96 -7.51 -10.54 3.03
CA ILE A 96 -8.33 -9.32 2.88
C ILE A 96 -9.82 -9.67 2.95
N ALA A 97 -10.24 -10.73 2.24
CA ALA A 97 -11.62 -11.21 2.31
C ALA A 97 -12.00 -11.65 3.74
N LEU A 98 -11.09 -12.32 4.45
CA LEU A 98 -11.29 -12.71 5.85
C LEU A 98 -11.48 -11.47 6.76
N LEU A 99 -10.65 -10.43 6.59
CA LEU A 99 -10.76 -9.18 7.33
C LEU A 99 -12.10 -8.49 7.08
N GLU A 100 -12.52 -8.40 5.81
CA GLU A 100 -13.77 -7.75 5.41
C GLU A 100 -15.01 -8.52 5.89
N GLU A 101 -14.96 -9.84 5.92
CA GLU A 101 -16.09 -10.69 6.33
C GLU A 101 -16.16 -10.88 7.86
N LYS A 102 -15.03 -10.98 8.55
CA LYS A 102 -14.99 -11.37 9.98
C LYS A 102 -14.67 -10.21 10.91
N LEU A 103 -13.69 -9.37 10.57
CA LEU A 103 -13.22 -8.31 11.48
C LEU A 103 -13.98 -6.99 11.28
N ARG A 104 -14.19 -6.58 10.04
CA ARG A 104 -14.87 -5.32 9.69
C ARG A 104 -16.28 -5.20 10.32
N PRO A 105 -17.14 -6.23 10.34
CA PRO A 105 -18.43 -6.16 11.01
C PRO A 105 -18.31 -5.86 12.51
N ALA A 106 -17.32 -6.45 13.18
CA ALA A 106 -17.10 -6.20 14.60
C ALA A 106 -16.58 -4.78 14.88
N LEU A 107 -15.79 -4.21 13.98
CA LEU A 107 -15.39 -2.79 14.07
C LEU A 107 -16.58 -1.87 13.88
N LEU A 108 -17.42 -2.12 12.86
CA LEU A 108 -18.64 -1.34 12.64
C LEU A 108 -19.55 -1.39 13.88
N HIS A 109 -19.72 -2.58 14.46
CA HIS A 109 -20.47 -2.74 15.70
C HIS A 109 -19.85 -1.92 16.85
N THR A 110 -18.54 -2.08 17.08
CA THR A 110 -17.83 -1.44 18.21
C THR A 110 -17.87 0.08 18.13
N PHE A 111 -17.70 0.67 16.93
CA PHE A 111 -17.67 2.13 16.75
C PHE A 111 -19.07 2.75 16.67
N TRP A 112 -20.02 2.11 15.98
CA TRP A 112 -21.26 2.77 15.55
C TRP A 112 -22.53 2.20 16.17
N VAL A 113 -22.49 1.00 16.75
CA VAL A 113 -23.68 0.30 17.26
C VAL A 113 -23.64 0.10 18.77
N ASP A 114 -22.48 -0.19 19.34
CA ASP A 114 -22.32 -0.28 20.79
C ASP A 114 -22.68 1.08 21.42
N ALA A 115 -23.67 1.06 22.32
CA ALA A 115 -24.31 2.27 22.81
C ALA A 115 -23.36 3.15 23.64
N GLU A 116 -22.51 2.54 24.45
CA GLU A 116 -21.54 3.24 25.31
C GLU A 116 -20.44 3.87 24.43
N ASN A 117 -19.86 3.08 23.52
CA ASN A 117 -18.81 3.57 22.63
C ASN A 117 -19.32 4.67 21.69
N TYR A 118 -20.53 4.52 21.14
CA TYR A 118 -21.10 5.52 20.25
C TYR A 118 -21.41 6.84 20.96
N ALA A 119 -22.02 6.77 22.15
CA ALA A 119 -22.43 7.96 22.90
C ALA A 119 -21.24 8.75 23.45
N ASP A 120 -20.23 8.06 23.98
CA ASP A 120 -19.16 8.69 24.76
C ASP A 120 -17.86 8.92 23.96
N LEU A 121 -17.65 8.19 22.86
CA LEU A 121 -16.43 8.30 22.04
C LEU A 121 -16.72 8.72 20.60
N THR A 122 -17.42 7.87 19.84
CA THR A 122 -17.51 8.02 18.38
C THR A 122 -18.30 9.27 17.98
N ARG A 123 -19.55 9.40 18.45
CA ARG A 123 -20.41 10.53 18.06
C ARG A 123 -19.82 11.87 18.49
N PRO A 124 -19.34 12.08 19.73
CA PRO A 124 -18.72 13.34 20.13
C PRO A 124 -17.49 13.69 19.29
N TRP A 125 -16.65 12.70 18.97
CA TRP A 125 -15.47 12.91 18.14
C TRP A 125 -15.85 13.40 16.75
N PHE A 126 -16.70 12.67 16.02
CA PHE A 126 -17.11 13.04 14.66
C PHE A 126 -17.90 14.36 14.64
N ALA A 127 -18.72 14.63 15.67
CA ALA A 127 -19.44 15.90 15.80
C ALA A 127 -18.49 17.09 16.03
N SER A 128 -17.44 16.93 16.85
CA SER A 128 -16.48 18.00 17.14
C SER A 128 -15.62 18.39 15.93
N ARG A 129 -15.38 17.44 15.02
CA ARG A 129 -14.59 17.66 13.80
C ARG A 129 -15.42 18.19 12.63
N SER A 130 -16.74 18.15 12.73
CA SER A 130 -17.66 18.61 11.70
C SER A 130 -18.15 20.03 12.02
N PRO A 131 -18.25 20.95 11.03
CA PRO A 131 -18.79 22.27 11.27
C PRO A 131 -20.30 22.22 11.48
N PHE A 132 -20.84 23.22 12.20
CA PHE A 132 -22.29 23.44 12.24
C PHE A 132 -22.81 23.77 10.83
N PRO A 133 -23.91 23.18 10.36
CA PRO A 133 -24.82 22.26 11.06
C PRO A 133 -24.54 20.75 10.80
N LEU A 134 -23.50 20.42 10.02
CA LEU A 134 -23.20 19.03 9.62
C LEU A 134 -22.87 18.13 10.80
N ASN A 135 -22.38 18.68 11.91
CA ASN A 135 -22.11 17.95 13.15
C ASN A 135 -23.31 17.16 13.72
N PHE A 136 -24.55 17.57 13.43
CA PHE A 136 -25.75 16.83 13.85
C PHE A 136 -26.08 15.65 12.93
N PHE A 137 -25.75 15.77 11.65
CA PHE A 137 -26.15 14.81 10.61
C PHE A 137 -25.06 13.77 10.34
N VAL A 138 -23.81 14.21 10.19
CA VAL A 138 -22.69 13.34 9.77
C VAL A 138 -22.53 12.10 10.66
N PRO A 139 -22.44 12.21 12.00
CA PRO A 139 -22.31 11.03 12.86
C PRO A 139 -23.50 10.07 12.73
N SER A 140 -24.72 10.61 12.64
CA SER A 140 -25.95 9.83 12.53
C SER A 140 -26.04 9.09 11.19
N CYS A 141 -25.60 9.72 10.11
CA CYS A 141 -25.55 9.11 8.78
C CYS A 141 -24.49 8.02 8.69
N LEU A 142 -23.30 8.26 9.25
CA LEU A 142 -22.24 7.25 9.34
C LEU A 142 -22.66 6.06 10.20
N ALA A 143 -23.32 6.31 11.34
CA ALA A 143 -23.89 5.25 12.18
C ALA A 143 -24.94 4.41 11.42
N SER A 144 -25.85 5.08 10.71
CA SER A 144 -26.89 4.43 9.91
C SER A 144 -26.30 3.59 8.77
N ALA A 145 -25.26 4.10 8.10
CA ALA A 145 -24.54 3.37 7.05
C ALA A 145 -23.80 2.14 7.63
N GLY A 146 -23.13 2.31 8.77
CA GLY A 146 -22.44 1.23 9.47
C GLY A 146 -23.38 0.11 9.90
N LEU A 147 -24.52 0.47 10.51
CA LEU A 147 -25.56 -0.48 10.90
C LEU A 147 -26.18 -1.20 9.69
N SER A 148 -26.53 -0.46 8.63
CA SER A 148 -27.10 -1.06 7.41
C SER A 148 -26.14 -2.09 6.83
N ARG A 149 -24.85 -1.77 6.74
CA ARG A 149 -23.84 -2.69 6.23
C ARG A 149 -23.63 -3.89 7.14
N LEU A 150 -23.63 -3.69 8.45
CA LEU A 150 -23.54 -4.79 9.42
C LEU A 150 -24.67 -5.79 9.24
N LEU A 151 -25.91 -5.30 9.15
CA LEU A 151 -27.09 -6.16 8.95
C LEU A 151 -27.06 -6.86 7.59
N LEU A 152 -26.67 -6.18 6.51
CA LEU A 152 -26.56 -6.81 5.20
C LEU A 152 -25.53 -7.94 5.15
N THR A 153 -24.45 -7.85 5.93
CA THR A 153 -23.40 -8.89 5.97
C THR A 153 -23.74 -10.02 6.95
N LYS A 154 -24.38 -9.73 8.09
CA LYS A 154 -24.51 -10.69 9.20
C LYS A 154 -25.94 -11.13 9.51
N ALA A 155 -26.95 -10.38 9.09
CA ALA A 155 -28.34 -10.77 9.33
C ALA A 155 -28.73 -11.87 8.34
N GLU A 156 -29.01 -13.06 8.87
CA GLU A 156 -29.55 -14.19 8.09
C GLU A 156 -31.05 -13.98 7.75
N SER A 157 -31.72 -13.05 8.45
CA SER A 157 -33.13 -12.71 8.27
C SER A 157 -33.37 -11.21 8.46
N PRO A 158 -34.29 -10.58 7.70
CA PRO A 158 -34.65 -9.17 7.88
C PRO A 158 -35.20 -8.79 9.26
N LEU A 159 -35.65 -9.78 10.04
CA LEU A 159 -36.18 -9.59 11.40
C LEU A 159 -35.12 -9.75 12.50
N CYS A 160 -33.89 -10.14 12.14
CA CYS A 160 -32.84 -10.44 13.10
C CYS A 160 -32.31 -9.13 13.72
N GLY A 161 -32.40 -9.03 15.04
CA GLY A 161 -31.90 -7.87 15.78
C GLY A 161 -30.37 -7.90 15.91
N VAL A 162 -29.73 -6.73 15.99
CA VAL A 162 -28.26 -6.67 16.12
C VAL A 162 -27.74 -7.42 17.34
N LYS A 163 -28.50 -7.42 18.45
CA LYS A 163 -28.15 -8.14 19.68
C LYS A 163 -28.08 -9.66 19.48
N GLU A 164 -28.83 -10.21 18.53
CA GLU A 164 -28.86 -11.66 18.26
C GLU A 164 -27.60 -12.10 17.51
N VAL A 165 -27.10 -11.26 16.59
CA VAL A 165 -25.88 -11.52 15.82
C VAL A 165 -24.60 -11.06 16.52
N GLU A 166 -24.70 -10.20 17.54
CA GLU A 166 -23.57 -9.62 18.28
C GLU A 166 -22.58 -10.69 18.76
N GLY A 167 -23.07 -11.77 19.38
CA GLY A 167 -22.22 -12.86 19.87
C GLY A 167 -21.42 -13.55 18.76
N LYS A 168 -22.07 -13.80 17.62
CA LYS A 168 -21.43 -14.40 16.43
C LYS A 168 -20.40 -13.45 15.83
N ILE A 169 -20.72 -12.17 15.71
CA ILE A 169 -19.81 -11.12 15.20
C ILE A 169 -18.53 -11.08 16.03
N TYR A 170 -18.64 -11.06 17.37
CA TYR A 170 -17.46 -11.04 18.22
C TYR A 170 -16.68 -12.35 18.19
N SER A 171 -17.35 -13.51 18.12
CA SER A 171 -16.68 -14.80 17.99
C SER A 171 -15.87 -14.88 16.68
N ASP A 172 -16.50 -14.52 15.56
CA ASP A 172 -15.88 -14.44 14.23
C ASP A 172 -14.65 -13.53 14.21
N ALA A 173 -14.76 -12.34 14.84
CA ALA A 173 -13.65 -11.39 14.90
C ALA A 173 -12.50 -11.89 15.77
N LYS A 174 -12.77 -12.54 16.91
CA LYS A 174 -11.72 -13.13 17.76
C LYS A 174 -10.97 -14.24 17.01
N GLU A 175 -11.68 -15.10 16.30
CA GLU A 175 -11.07 -16.13 15.47
C GLU A 175 -10.19 -15.51 14.37
N CYS A 176 -10.69 -14.48 13.67
CA CYS A 176 -9.92 -13.74 12.68
C CYS A 176 -8.62 -13.15 13.27
N LEU A 177 -8.69 -12.49 14.43
CA LEU A 177 -7.52 -11.93 15.11
C LEU A 177 -6.51 -13.03 15.50
N ASN A 178 -6.99 -14.18 15.97
CA ASN A 178 -6.11 -15.32 16.30
C ASN A 178 -5.42 -15.86 15.05
N LEU A 179 -6.13 -15.99 13.92
CA LEU A 179 -5.55 -16.42 12.64
C LEU A 179 -4.49 -15.44 12.15
N LEU A 180 -4.76 -14.14 12.23
CA LEU A 180 -3.80 -13.09 11.87
C LEU A 180 -2.56 -13.13 12.78
N SER A 181 -2.76 -13.28 14.09
CA SER A 181 -1.67 -13.41 15.04
C SER A 181 -0.82 -14.66 14.76
N HIS A 182 -1.45 -15.80 14.46
CA HIS A 182 -0.74 -17.01 14.08
C HIS A 182 0.03 -16.83 12.76
N ARG A 183 -0.57 -16.17 11.78
CA ARG A 183 0.07 -15.90 10.48
C ARG A 183 1.27 -14.96 10.59
N LEU A 184 1.16 -13.90 11.38
CA LEU A 184 2.26 -12.96 11.63
C LEU A 184 3.41 -13.64 12.38
N GLY A 185 3.09 -14.46 13.38
CA GLY A 185 4.07 -15.17 14.19
C GLY A 185 5.03 -14.19 14.87
N SER A 186 6.33 -14.36 14.62
CA SER A 186 7.41 -13.48 15.08
C SER A 186 7.94 -12.53 14.00
N SER A 187 7.34 -12.50 12.82
CA SER A 187 7.76 -11.65 11.71
C SER A 187 7.36 -10.19 11.94
N HIS A 188 8.11 -9.26 11.34
CA HIS A 188 7.75 -7.83 11.36
C HIS A 188 6.54 -7.52 10.46
N TYR A 189 6.42 -8.23 9.34
CA TYR A 189 5.32 -8.11 8.36
C TYR A 189 4.81 -9.50 7.96
N PHE A 190 3.62 -9.57 7.37
CA PHE A 190 2.92 -10.83 7.09
C PHE A 190 3.61 -11.74 6.05
N PHE A 191 4.47 -11.17 5.20
CA PHE A 191 5.23 -11.90 4.18
C PHE A 191 6.75 -11.76 4.29
N GLY A 192 7.27 -11.25 5.41
CA GLY A 192 8.71 -11.20 5.68
C GLY A 192 9.18 -9.83 6.13
N SER A 193 10.13 -9.26 5.40
CA SER A 193 10.86 -8.04 5.78
C SER A 193 10.27 -6.75 5.25
N MET A 194 9.51 -6.79 4.16
CA MET A 194 8.91 -5.61 3.53
C MET A 194 7.40 -5.55 3.77
N PRO A 195 6.83 -4.36 4.02
CA PRO A 195 5.39 -4.20 4.17
C PRO A 195 4.69 -4.35 2.81
N THR A 196 3.51 -4.96 2.84
CA THR A 196 2.70 -5.28 1.66
C THR A 196 1.30 -4.69 1.77
N SER A 197 0.48 -4.86 0.74
CA SER A 197 -0.94 -4.50 0.81
C SER A 197 -1.67 -5.21 1.96
N LEU A 198 -1.35 -6.48 2.25
CA LEU A 198 -1.95 -7.19 3.38
C LEU A 198 -1.65 -6.47 4.70
N ASP A 199 -0.41 -6.05 4.91
CA ASP A 199 0.00 -5.31 6.10
C ASP A 199 -0.80 -4.00 6.24
N ALA A 200 -1.08 -3.31 5.12
CA ALA A 200 -1.87 -2.07 5.13
C ALA A 200 -3.33 -2.32 5.54
N PHE A 201 -3.93 -3.40 5.03
CA PHE A 201 -5.28 -3.81 5.42
C PHE A 201 -5.37 -4.24 6.89
N VAL A 202 -4.43 -5.06 7.36
CA VAL A 202 -4.38 -5.48 8.77
C VAL A 202 -4.18 -4.27 9.67
N PHE A 203 -3.23 -3.40 9.33
CA PHE A 203 -2.97 -2.16 10.08
C PHE A 203 -4.22 -1.29 10.16
N GLY A 204 -4.88 -1.01 9.04
CA GLY A 204 -6.03 -0.12 9.01
C GLY A 204 -7.23 -0.63 9.83
N TYR A 205 -7.44 -1.94 9.94
CA TYR A 205 -8.50 -2.50 10.78
C TYR A 205 -8.09 -2.66 12.24
N VAL A 206 -6.86 -3.08 12.52
CA VAL A 206 -6.40 -3.39 13.88
C VAL A 206 -5.98 -2.13 14.66
N ALA A 207 -5.40 -1.13 13.99
CA ALA A 207 -4.87 0.05 14.67
C ALA A 207 -5.96 0.91 15.34
N PRO A 208 -7.12 1.22 14.70
CA PRO A 208 -8.23 1.90 15.37
C PRO A 208 -8.73 1.12 16.58
N LEU A 209 -8.85 -0.20 16.46
CA LEU A 209 -9.28 -1.06 17.55
C LEU A 209 -8.29 -1.06 18.72
N HIS A 210 -6.99 -1.01 18.43
CA HIS A 210 -5.92 -1.00 19.43
C HIS A 210 -5.82 0.33 20.18
N LYS A 211 -5.90 1.46 19.45
CA LYS A 211 -5.56 2.79 19.97
C LYS A 211 -6.75 3.59 20.50
N ALA A 212 -7.95 3.39 19.96
CA ALA A 212 -9.11 4.17 20.39
C ALA A 212 -9.49 3.87 21.86
N PRO A 213 -9.77 4.89 22.67
CA PRO A 213 -10.07 4.74 24.09
C PRO A 213 -11.54 4.36 24.32
N PHE A 214 -11.95 3.17 23.87
CA PHE A 214 -13.33 2.69 24.03
C PHE A 214 -13.72 2.47 25.50
N PRO A 215 -14.87 3.01 25.95
CA PRO A 215 -15.49 2.62 27.23
C PRO A 215 -15.77 1.11 27.31
N SER A 216 -16.45 0.57 26.30
CA SER A 216 -16.74 -0.86 26.15
C SER A 216 -15.63 -1.53 25.33
N SER A 217 -14.76 -2.27 26.01
CA SER A 217 -13.50 -2.77 25.44
C SER A 217 -13.47 -4.29 25.15
N ARG A 218 -14.62 -4.94 24.96
CA ARG A 218 -14.70 -6.42 24.83
C ARG A 218 -13.75 -7.02 23.79
N LEU A 219 -13.77 -6.49 22.56
CA LEU A 219 -12.90 -6.96 21.48
C LEU A 219 -11.46 -6.44 21.63
N GLN A 220 -11.31 -5.20 22.12
CA GLN A 220 -10.00 -4.60 22.38
C GLN A 220 -9.22 -5.37 23.47
N GLN A 221 -9.89 -5.89 24.50
CA GLN A 221 -9.29 -6.73 25.53
C GLN A 221 -8.69 -8.01 24.96
N HIS A 222 -9.40 -8.66 24.02
CA HIS A 222 -8.87 -9.83 23.31
C HIS A 222 -7.65 -9.45 22.46
N LEU A 223 -7.72 -8.35 21.70
CA LEU A 223 -6.60 -7.87 20.90
C LEU A 223 -5.35 -7.58 21.74
N LYS A 224 -5.52 -6.99 22.94
CA LYS A 224 -4.41 -6.72 23.87
C LYS A 224 -3.68 -7.98 24.34
N GLN A 225 -4.31 -9.15 24.31
CA GLN A 225 -3.66 -10.45 24.59
C GLN A 225 -2.77 -10.91 23.44
N LEU A 226 -3.00 -10.41 22.22
CA LEU A 226 -2.23 -10.72 21.02
C LEU A 226 -1.09 -9.69 20.86
N ALA A 227 -0.04 -9.86 21.67
CA ALA A 227 1.06 -8.91 21.77
C ALA A 227 1.78 -8.66 20.43
N ASN A 228 1.87 -9.67 19.57
CA ASN A 228 2.50 -9.54 18.25
C ASN A 228 1.75 -8.59 17.31
N LEU A 229 0.41 -8.64 17.29
CA LEU A 229 -0.40 -7.71 16.50
C LEU A 229 -0.33 -6.28 17.05
N CYS A 230 -0.33 -6.12 18.38
CA CYS A 230 -0.15 -4.81 19.01
C CYS A 230 1.24 -4.24 18.68
N HIS A 231 2.29 -5.06 18.75
CA HIS A 231 3.64 -4.67 18.37
C HIS A 231 3.72 -4.28 16.89
N PHE A 232 3.11 -5.06 15.99
CA PHE A 232 3.01 -4.75 14.57
C PHE A 232 2.41 -3.36 14.33
N CYS A 233 1.25 -3.03 14.92
CA CYS A 233 0.64 -1.71 14.75
C CYS A 233 1.54 -0.57 15.24
N ASN A 234 2.18 -0.74 16.41
CA ASN A 234 3.08 0.28 16.95
C ASN A 234 4.34 0.45 16.09
N THR A 235 4.90 -0.64 15.56
CA THR A 235 6.04 -0.60 14.64
C THR A 235 5.71 0.13 13.35
N VAL A 236 4.53 -0.12 12.77
CA VAL A 236 4.07 0.59 11.57
C VAL A 236 3.92 2.10 11.84
N LEU A 237 3.29 2.48 12.96
CA LEU A 237 3.16 3.89 13.35
C LEU A 237 4.52 4.57 13.50
N LYS A 238 5.41 3.95 14.27
CA LYS A 238 6.75 4.48 14.52
C LYS A 238 7.60 4.60 13.25
N THR A 239 7.51 3.62 12.36
CA THR A 239 8.36 3.56 11.17
C THR A 239 7.89 4.55 10.10
N PHE A 240 6.58 4.68 9.89
CA PHE A 240 6.02 5.39 8.73
C PHE A 240 5.30 6.70 9.04
N PHE A 241 4.96 6.96 10.32
CA PHE A 241 4.10 8.08 10.71
C PHE A 241 4.66 8.96 11.84
N GLU A 242 5.72 8.56 12.54
CA GLU A 242 6.46 9.47 13.45
C GLU A 242 7.45 10.33 12.64
N GLU A 243 7.35 11.66 12.74
CA GLU A 243 8.29 12.58 12.09
C GLU A 243 9.69 12.44 12.70
N GLY A 244 10.65 11.96 11.90
CA GLY A 244 12.06 11.78 12.30
C GLY A 244 12.65 10.39 12.06
N SER A 245 11.89 9.42 11.53
CA SER A 245 12.46 8.17 11.04
C SER A 245 13.18 8.41 9.69
N PRO A 246 14.43 7.94 9.50
CA PRO A 246 15.05 7.98 8.18
C PRO A 246 14.18 7.18 7.21
N PRO A 247 14.05 7.62 5.94
CA PRO A 247 13.29 6.88 4.94
C PRO A 247 13.80 5.42 4.90
N PRO A 248 12.90 4.42 4.78
CA PRO A 248 13.29 3.02 4.80
C PRO A 248 14.16 2.70 3.57
N ALA A 249 15.49 2.77 3.74
CA ALA A 249 16.59 2.19 2.95
C ALA A 249 16.51 2.15 1.40
N GLN A 250 15.55 2.79 0.73
CA GLN A 250 15.46 2.86 -0.73
C GLN A 250 16.58 3.70 -1.32
N GLU A 251 17.12 4.67 -0.57
CA GLU A 251 18.30 5.44 -0.99
C GLU A 251 19.53 4.57 -1.22
N THR A 252 19.66 3.41 -0.55
CA THR A 252 20.82 2.53 -0.75
C THR A 252 20.74 1.75 -2.06
N VAL A 253 19.54 1.37 -2.50
CA VAL A 253 19.32 0.67 -3.76
C VAL A 253 19.50 1.63 -4.93
N ASP A 254 18.94 2.85 -4.84
CA ASP A 254 19.08 3.87 -5.88
C ASP A 254 20.53 4.38 -5.98
N ALA A 255 21.23 4.58 -4.86
CA ALA A 255 22.65 4.96 -4.88
C ALA A 255 23.54 3.85 -5.46
N ASN A 256 23.25 2.58 -5.17
CA ASN A 256 23.99 1.46 -5.75
C ASN A 256 23.68 1.29 -7.24
N LEU A 257 22.44 1.52 -7.67
CA LEU A 257 22.04 1.47 -9.07
C LEU A 257 22.63 2.63 -9.88
N GLN A 258 22.72 3.84 -9.29
CA GLN A 258 23.41 4.98 -9.88
C GLN A 258 24.93 4.75 -9.98
N LYS A 259 25.55 4.14 -8.95
CA LYS A 259 26.97 3.75 -9.00
C LYS A 259 27.24 2.70 -10.07
N LEU A 260 26.37 1.69 -10.20
CA LEU A 260 26.45 0.68 -11.26
C LEU A 260 26.30 1.33 -12.65
N THR A 261 25.35 2.24 -12.82
CA THR A 261 25.13 2.96 -14.09
C THR A 261 26.34 3.85 -14.44
N GLN A 262 26.94 4.52 -13.45
CA GLN A 262 28.18 5.28 -13.66
C GLN A 262 29.37 4.38 -14.02
N LEU A 263 29.48 3.21 -13.41
CA LEU A 263 30.54 2.23 -13.72
C LEU A 263 30.41 1.71 -15.15
N VAL A 264 29.20 1.33 -15.57
CA VAL A 264 28.94 0.85 -16.93
C VAL A 264 29.22 1.94 -17.97
N ASN A 265 28.78 3.18 -17.73
CA ASN A 265 29.11 4.30 -18.63
C ASN A 265 30.62 4.59 -18.69
N LYS A 266 31.33 4.47 -17.56
CA LYS A 266 32.78 4.71 -17.50
C LYS A 266 33.55 3.62 -18.25
N GLU A 267 33.10 2.37 -18.19
CA GLU A 267 33.65 1.27 -19.00
C GLU A 267 33.40 1.47 -20.50
N SER A 268 32.19 1.88 -20.91
CA SER A 268 31.90 2.16 -22.31
C SER A 268 32.80 3.27 -22.88
N ILE A 269 33.05 4.34 -22.12
CA ILE A 269 33.96 5.44 -22.51
C ILE A 269 35.42 4.97 -22.62
N LEU A 270 35.86 4.04 -21.76
CA LEU A 270 37.21 3.49 -21.80
C LEU A 270 37.41 2.59 -23.03
N ILE A 271 36.41 1.77 -23.36
CA ILE A 271 36.42 0.92 -24.56
C ILE A 271 36.48 1.79 -25.81
N GLU A 272 35.65 2.83 -25.91
CA GLU A 272 35.64 3.75 -27.04
C GLU A 272 37.00 4.48 -27.21
N LYS A 273 37.61 4.92 -26.10
CA LYS A 273 38.96 5.51 -26.11
C LYS A 273 40.07 4.51 -26.49
N MET A 274 39.93 3.24 -26.12
CA MET A 274 40.90 2.22 -26.54
C MET A 274 40.77 1.92 -28.04
N ASP A 275 39.54 1.86 -28.56
CA ASP A 275 39.29 1.67 -29.99
C ASP A 275 39.79 2.86 -30.83
N ASP A 276 39.61 4.09 -30.36
CA ASP A 276 40.15 5.28 -31.01
C ASP A 276 41.69 5.35 -30.94
N ASN A 277 42.30 4.91 -29.84
CA ASN A 277 43.75 4.77 -29.76
C ASN A 277 44.30 3.67 -30.69
N LEU A 278 43.56 2.57 -30.88
CA LEU A 278 43.91 1.53 -31.84
C LEU A 278 43.74 2.01 -33.29
N ARG A 279 42.71 2.81 -33.58
CA ARG A 279 42.49 3.43 -34.90
C ARG A 279 43.47 4.55 -35.23
N SER A 280 43.96 5.27 -34.23
CA SER A 280 44.92 6.38 -34.39
C SER A 280 46.39 5.94 -34.27
N SER A 281 46.65 4.68 -33.95
CA SER A 281 48.00 4.13 -33.88
C SER A 281 48.60 3.96 -35.28
N PRO A 282 49.76 4.56 -35.59
CA PRO A 282 50.37 4.48 -36.91
C PRO A 282 50.99 3.09 -37.14
N GLN A 283 50.21 2.16 -37.70
CA GLN A 283 50.78 0.93 -38.24
C GLN A 283 51.54 1.19 -39.54
N HIS A 284 52.75 0.63 -39.58
CA HIS A 284 53.77 0.70 -40.62
C HIS A 284 53.24 0.65 -42.07
N ARG A 285 53.72 1.61 -42.88
CA ARG A 285 53.75 1.51 -44.35
C ARG A 285 54.35 0.17 -44.79
N PRO A 286 53.70 -0.61 -45.67
CA PRO A 286 54.39 -1.74 -46.30
C PRO A 286 55.43 -1.23 -47.30
N HIS A 287 56.66 -1.70 -47.11
CA HIS A 287 57.80 -1.45 -47.99
C HIS A 287 57.51 -1.95 -49.42
N ARG A 288 57.58 -1.03 -50.38
CA ARG A 288 57.64 -1.31 -51.82
C ARG A 288 58.97 -2.03 -52.12
N LYS A 289 58.92 -3.31 -52.53
CA LYS A 289 60.04 -3.99 -53.20
C LYS A 289 59.73 -4.15 -54.68
N ASN A 290 60.57 -3.53 -55.50
CA ASN A 290 60.63 -3.68 -56.95
C ASN A 290 61.00 -5.13 -57.32
N HIS A 291 60.30 -5.71 -58.30
CA HIS A 291 60.92 -6.69 -59.20
C HIS A 291 60.49 -6.43 -60.64
N LYS A 292 61.49 -6.53 -61.51
CA LYS A 292 61.58 -6.12 -62.91
C LYS A 292 61.17 -7.30 -63.83
N VAL A 293 60.62 -6.93 -64.98
CA VAL A 293 60.12 -7.70 -66.13
C VAL A 293 61.05 -8.83 -66.63
N SER A 294 60.49 -9.97 -67.09
CA SER A 294 60.68 -10.52 -68.47
C SER A 294 60.14 -11.95 -68.71
N ALA A 295 59.22 -12.05 -69.69
CA ALA A 295 59.05 -13.04 -70.79
C ALA A 295 58.71 -14.54 -70.58
N GLY A 296 57.82 -15.02 -71.48
CA GLY A 296 57.66 -16.42 -71.94
C GLY A 296 56.28 -17.03 -71.59
N SER A 297 55.24 -16.95 -72.43
CA SER A 297 54.93 -17.75 -73.63
C SER A 297 54.03 -18.98 -73.36
N SER A 298 52.92 -19.08 -74.13
CA SER A 298 52.26 -20.33 -74.58
C SER A 298 51.44 -21.11 -73.53
N GLU A 299 50.27 -21.72 -73.74
CA GLU A 299 49.26 -21.90 -74.81
C GLU A 299 48.12 -22.76 -74.21
N ARG A 300 46.87 -22.60 -74.72
CA ARG A 300 45.81 -23.64 -74.93
C ARG A 300 45.29 -24.43 -73.68
N ASN A 301 44.07 -24.96 -73.58
CA ASN A 301 42.87 -25.04 -74.41
C ASN A 301 41.72 -25.57 -73.51
N SER A 302 40.49 -25.16 -73.84
CA SER A 302 39.27 -25.99 -73.94
C SER A 302 38.70 -26.79 -72.75
N THR A 303 37.44 -26.45 -72.43
CA THR A 303 36.29 -27.31 -72.04
C THR A 303 36.15 -28.53 -72.99
N PRO A 304 35.40 -29.63 -72.68
CA PRO A 304 33.98 -29.70 -72.22
C PRO A 304 33.79 -30.77 -71.10
N ALA A 305 32.63 -31.15 -70.56
CA ALA A 305 31.22 -31.10 -70.92
C ALA A 305 30.37 -31.05 -69.62
#